data_AF-A0A356Z6K9-F1
#
_entry.id   AF-A0A356Z6K9-F1
#
_cell.length_a   1.000
_cell.length_b   1.000
_cell.length_c   1.000
_cell.angle_alpha   90.00
_cell.angle_beta   90.00
_cell.angle_gamma   90.00
#
_symmetry.space_group_name_H-M   'P 1'
#
loop_
_entity.id
_entity.type
_entity.pdbx_description
1 polymer ?
#
loop_
_entity_poly.entity_id
_entity_poly.type
_entity_poly.pdbx_seq_one_letter_code
_entity_poly.pdbx_strand_id
1 'polypeptide(L)'
;YGGQYNPDRKEAFSLFHLAGDLEEVEQIIMDQTGQKPVTIATDAKKYPQTVSYRQMKDIIFNEEKVLLLLFGTGSGMLAETVESCDFILEPIRGAGNYNHLSVRSAVSIILDRLLGEYWFQN
;
A
#
# COMPACT_ATOMS: atom_id res chain seq x y z
N TYR A 1 -21.50 13.53 -14.70
CA TYR A 1 -22.36 14.48 -13.96
C TYR A 1 -22.04 14.54 -12.45
N GLY A 2 -20.77 14.65 -12.05
CA GLY A 2 -20.39 14.61 -10.61
C GLY A 2 -19.34 15.62 -10.14
N GLY A 3 -18.66 16.32 -11.05
CA GLY A 3 -17.55 17.23 -10.71
C GLY A 3 -17.96 18.66 -10.33
N GLN A 4 -19.22 19.05 -10.56
CA GLN A 4 -19.74 20.38 -10.22
C GLN A 4 -20.34 20.47 -8.81
N TYR A 5 -20.47 19.36 -8.08
CA TYR A 5 -21.23 19.31 -6.82
C TYR A 5 -20.39 19.06 -5.56
N ASN A 6 -19.09 18.76 -5.69
CA ASN A 6 -18.18 18.68 -4.53
C ASN A 6 -16.71 18.90 -4.98
N PRO A 7 -16.09 20.06 -4.67
CA PRO A 7 -14.69 20.35 -4.98
C PRO A 7 -13.71 19.28 -4.49
N ASP A 8 -13.97 18.70 -3.31
CA ASP A 8 -13.10 17.68 -2.68
C ASP A 8 -13.04 16.40 -3.52
N ARG A 9 -14.09 16.08 -4.28
CA ARG A 9 -14.06 14.94 -5.21
C ARG A 9 -13.12 15.19 -6.39
N LYS A 10 -13.05 16.43 -6.87
CA LYS A 10 -12.23 16.77 -8.04
C LYS A 10 -10.73 16.64 -7.72
N GLU A 11 -10.32 17.03 -6.52
CA GLU A 11 -8.95 16.88 -6.04
C GLU A 11 -8.57 15.42 -5.80
N ALA A 12 -9.47 14.62 -5.21
CA ALA A 12 -9.26 13.18 -5.10
C ALA A 12 -9.09 12.53 -6.49
N PHE A 13 -9.88 12.93 -7.49
CA PHE A 13 -9.76 12.41 -8.85
C PHE A 13 -8.43 12.78 -9.55
N SER A 14 -7.82 13.93 -9.23
CA SER A 14 -6.51 14.30 -9.81
C SER A 14 -5.35 13.41 -9.34
N LEU A 15 -5.54 12.62 -8.28
CA LEU A 15 -4.53 11.67 -7.80
C LEU A 15 -4.60 10.32 -8.51
N PHE A 16 -5.69 10.02 -9.22
CA PHE A 16 -5.86 8.73 -9.89
C PHE A 16 -5.14 8.72 -11.23
N HIS A 17 -4.39 7.64 -11.45
CA HIS A 17 -3.74 7.32 -12.71
C HIS A 17 -4.20 5.93 -13.14
N LEU A 18 -4.48 5.77 -14.43
CA LEU A 18 -4.77 4.47 -15.03
C LEU A 18 -3.48 3.97 -15.69
N ALA A 19 -3.17 2.70 -15.47
CA ALA A 19 -2.06 1.98 -16.09
C ALA A 19 -2.56 0.57 -16.46
N GLY A 20 -1.96 -0.02 -17.49
CA GLY A 20 -2.27 -1.35 -18.01
C GLY A 20 -1.70 -2.46 -17.14
N ASP A 21 -0.52 -2.26 -16.55
CA ASP A 21 0.17 -3.24 -15.71
C ASP A 21 1.09 -2.56 -14.67
N LEU A 22 1.76 -3.39 -13.85
CA LEU A 22 2.66 -2.92 -12.80
C LEU A 22 3.94 -2.28 -13.36
N GLU A 23 4.44 -2.76 -14.51
CA GLU A 23 5.64 -2.20 -15.14
C GLU A 23 5.41 -0.75 -15.60
N GLU A 24 4.23 -0.48 -16.19
CA GLU A 24 3.82 0.87 -16.55
C GLU A 24 3.69 1.77 -15.31
N VAL A 25 3.14 1.28 -14.19
CA VAL A 25 3.09 2.03 -12.92
C VAL A 25 4.49 2.38 -12.42
N GLU A 26 5.41 1.41 -12.41
CA GLU A 26 6.80 1.64 -11.99
C GLU A 26 7.49 2.69 -12.88
N GLN A 27 7.27 2.63 -14.19
CA GLN A 27 7.84 3.60 -15.14
C GLN A 27 7.26 5.01 -14.93
N ILE A 28 5.95 5.15 -14.73
CA ILE A 28 5.32 6.45 -14.43
C ILE A 28 5.94 7.08 -13.19
N ILE A 29 6.13 6.27 -12.13
CA ILE A 29 6.73 6.75 -10.88
C ILE A 29 8.20 7.11 -11.10
N MET A 30 8.95 6.31 -11.86
CA MET A 30 10.34 6.59 -12.19
C MET A 30 10.48 7.90 -12.98
N ASP A 31 9.62 8.16 -13.95
CA ASP A 31 9.64 9.40 -14.74
C ASP A 31 9.31 10.63 -13.89
N GLN A 32 8.43 10.48 -12.88
CA GLN A 32 8.03 11.56 -11.97
C GLN A 32 9.06 11.87 -10.89
N THR A 33 9.76 10.85 -10.40
CA THR A 33 10.60 10.95 -9.19
C THR A 33 12.09 10.78 -9.45
N GLY A 34 12.47 10.28 -10.62
CA GLY A 34 13.84 9.88 -10.96
C GLY A 34 14.31 8.59 -10.28
N GLN A 35 13.43 7.90 -9.54
CA GLN A 35 13.78 6.71 -8.75
C GLN A 35 12.83 5.56 -9.08
N LYS A 36 13.39 4.35 -9.21
CA LYS A 36 12.56 3.14 -9.28
C LYS A 36 11.85 2.96 -7.93
N PRO A 37 10.50 2.81 -7.91
CA PRO A 37 9.81 2.59 -6.65
C PRO A 37 10.17 1.23 -6.04
N VAL A 38 10.26 1.22 -4.71
CA VAL A 38 10.34 -0.01 -3.91
C VAL A 38 8.94 -0.53 -3.68
N THR A 39 8.68 -1.76 -4.10
CA THR A 39 7.37 -2.40 -4.10
C THR A 39 7.08 -3.09 -2.77
N ILE A 40 5.87 -2.85 -2.24
CA ILE A 40 5.43 -3.39 -0.95
C ILE A 40 4.09 -4.09 -1.16
N ALA A 41 4.10 -5.43 -1.17
CA ALA A 41 2.89 -6.23 -1.26
C ALA A 41 2.13 -6.29 0.07
N THR A 42 0.81 -6.45 -0.03
CA THR A 42 -0.08 -6.71 1.10
C THR A 42 -0.86 -8.02 0.88
N ASP A 43 -0.90 -8.89 1.88
CA ASP A 43 -1.65 -10.15 1.82
C ASP A 43 -2.21 -10.49 3.21
N ALA A 44 -3.26 -11.32 3.26
CA ALA A 44 -3.78 -11.88 4.50
C ALA A 44 -2.92 -13.06 5.01
N LYS A 45 -2.13 -13.68 4.13
CA LYS A 45 -1.17 -14.74 4.44
C LYS A 45 0.15 -14.15 4.90
N LYS A 46 0.86 -14.90 5.74
CA LYS A 46 2.21 -14.56 6.16
C LYS A 46 3.21 -15.31 5.29
N TYR A 47 4.22 -14.58 4.82
CA TYR A 47 5.33 -15.10 4.03
C TYR A 47 6.62 -15.06 4.87
N PRO A 48 7.64 -15.89 4.56
CA PRO A 48 8.92 -15.84 5.27
C PRO A 48 9.59 -14.47 5.22
N GLN A 49 9.50 -13.76 4.08
CA GLN A 49 10.11 -12.44 3.88
C GLN A 49 9.22 -11.25 4.33
N THR A 50 8.23 -11.46 5.22
CA THR A 50 7.40 -10.34 5.68
C THR A 50 8.15 -9.37 6.60
N VAL A 51 7.92 -8.07 6.41
CA VAL A 51 8.38 -7.00 7.30
C VAL A 51 7.27 -6.51 8.21
N SER A 52 7.64 -6.09 9.42
CA SER A 52 6.68 -5.53 10.38
C SER A 52 6.27 -4.10 10.03
N TYR A 53 5.11 -3.65 10.56
CA TYR A 53 4.69 -2.25 10.41
C TYR A 53 5.72 -1.27 10.98
N ARG A 54 6.40 -1.62 12.08
CA ARG A 54 7.45 -0.78 12.67
C ARG A 54 8.63 -0.61 11.72
N GLN A 55 9.15 -1.71 11.17
CA GLN A 55 10.27 -1.66 10.22
C GLN A 55 9.91 -0.85 8.97
N MET A 56 8.72 -1.05 8.42
CA MET A 56 8.27 -0.29 7.24
C MET A 56 8.08 1.20 7.57
N LYS A 57 7.56 1.51 8.76
CA LYS A 57 7.46 2.89 9.25
C LYS A 57 8.85 3.55 9.39
N ASP A 58 9.83 2.82 9.91
CA ASP A 58 11.20 3.31 9.99
C ASP A 58 11.79 3.60 8.60
N ILE A 59 11.52 2.75 7.60
CA ILE A 59 11.92 3.01 6.20
C ILE A 59 11.25 4.29 5.67
N ILE A 60 9.93 4.43 5.86
CA ILE A 60 9.16 5.59 5.39
C ILE A 60 9.71 6.92 5.93
N PHE A 61 10.08 6.96 7.21
CA PHE A 61 10.46 8.21 7.87
C PHE A 61 11.96 8.50 7.91
N ASN A 62 12.82 7.49 7.71
CA ASN A 62 14.27 7.64 7.86
C ASN A 62 15.06 7.38 6.57
N GLU A 63 14.44 6.87 5.50
CA GLU A 63 15.10 6.61 4.23
C GLU A 63 14.51 7.46 3.09
N GLU A 64 15.37 7.98 2.21
CA GLU A 64 14.93 8.67 1.00
C GLU A 64 14.59 7.66 -0.11
N LYS A 65 13.43 7.01 0.02
CA LYS A 65 12.94 6.01 -0.96
C LYS A 65 11.56 6.38 -1.47
N VAL A 66 11.33 6.12 -2.75
CA VAL A 66 10.00 6.13 -3.35
C VAL A 66 9.36 4.76 -3.12
N LEU A 67 8.20 4.73 -2.47
CA LEU A 67 7.54 3.49 -2.04
C LEU A 67 6.21 3.31 -2.78
N LEU A 68 5.97 2.10 -3.28
CA LEU A 68 4.72 1.70 -3.94
C LEU A 68 4.03 0.60 -3.15
N LEU A 69 2.94 0.94 -2.46
CA LEU A 69 2.10 -0.03 -1.76
C LEU A 69 1.09 -0.67 -2.73
N LEU A 70 1.10 -1.99 -2.78
CA LEU A 70 0.23 -2.79 -3.64
C LEU A 70 -0.89 -3.45 -2.82
N PHE A 71 -2.12 -3.26 -3.30
CA PHE A 71 -3.32 -3.84 -2.71
C PHE A 71 -4.01 -4.74 -3.72
N GLY A 72 -4.32 -5.97 -3.30
CA GLY A 72 -5.08 -6.90 -4.11
C GLY A 72 -6.54 -6.48 -4.31
N THR A 73 -7.24 -7.24 -5.14
CA THR A 73 -8.69 -7.08 -5.33
C THR A 73 -9.46 -8.15 -4.54
N GLY A 74 -10.75 -8.37 -4.82
CA GLY A 74 -11.60 -9.29 -4.04
C GLY A 74 -11.07 -10.73 -3.89
N SER A 75 -10.15 -11.17 -4.76
CA SER A 75 -9.50 -12.48 -4.69
C SER A 75 -8.05 -12.45 -4.20
N GLY A 76 -7.52 -11.28 -3.81
CA GLY A 76 -6.11 -11.06 -3.49
C GLY A 76 -5.26 -10.67 -4.70
N MET A 77 -3.94 -10.68 -4.54
CA MET A 77 -2.96 -10.58 -5.63
C MET A 77 -2.51 -11.98 -6.06
N LEU A 78 -1.96 -12.09 -7.27
CA LEU A 78 -1.30 -13.32 -7.69
C LEU A 78 -0.09 -13.59 -6.80
N ALA A 79 0.12 -14.84 -6.43
CA ALA A 79 1.24 -15.22 -5.54
C ALA A 79 2.59 -14.82 -6.13
N GLU A 80 2.77 -14.99 -7.44
CA GLU A 80 3.98 -14.58 -8.17
C GLU A 80 4.25 -13.08 -8.04
N THR A 81 3.21 -12.23 -8.11
CA THR A 81 3.33 -10.77 -7.91
C THR A 81 3.70 -10.42 -6.48
N VAL A 82 3.14 -11.13 -5.49
CA VAL A 82 3.47 -10.91 -4.07
C VAL A 82 4.93 -11.28 -3.80
N GLU A 83 5.38 -12.41 -4.34
CA GLU A 83 6.74 -12.93 -4.15
C GLU A 83 7.80 -12.13 -4.89
N SER A 84 7.44 -11.44 -5.98
CA SER A 84 8.35 -10.56 -6.72
C SER A 84 8.54 -9.17 -6.08
N CYS A 85 7.75 -8.80 -5.07
CA CYS A 85 7.87 -7.50 -4.42
C CYS A 85 9.09 -7.43 -3.50
N ASP A 86 9.69 -6.23 -3.38
CA ASP A 86 10.86 -5.99 -2.53
C ASP A 86 10.56 -6.27 -1.05
N PHE A 87 9.34 -5.92 -0.63
CA PHE A 87 8.82 -6.20 0.70
C PHE A 87 7.41 -6.78 0.67
N ILE A 88 7.09 -7.59 1.67
CA ILE A 88 5.72 -8.03 1.97
C ILE A 88 5.36 -7.54 3.36
N LEU A 89 4.31 -6.72 3.49
CA LEU A 89 3.89 -6.21 4.79
C LEU A 89 3.20 -7.32 5.59
N GLU A 90 3.44 -7.37 6.91
CA GLU A 90 2.76 -8.35 7.75
C GLU A 90 1.23 -8.20 7.70
N PRO A 91 0.49 -9.32 7.68
CA PRO A 91 -0.97 -9.29 7.56
C PRO A 91 -1.59 -8.55 8.75
N ILE A 92 -2.67 -7.80 8.49
CA ILE A 92 -3.50 -7.28 9.58
C ILE A 92 -4.09 -8.47 10.33
N ARG A 93 -3.85 -8.55 11.64
CA ARG A 93 -4.48 -9.52 12.53
C ARG A 93 -5.28 -8.78 13.60
N GLY A 94 -6.50 -9.23 13.83
CA GLY A 94 -7.34 -8.82 14.95
C GLY A 94 -7.24 -9.84 16.10
N ALA A 95 -8.19 -9.78 17.04
CA ALA A 95 -8.24 -10.69 18.19
C ALA A 95 -8.57 -12.16 17.84
N GLY A 96 -8.96 -12.44 16.60
CA GLY A 96 -9.33 -13.78 16.13
C GLY A 96 -8.46 -14.27 14.97
N ASN A 97 -8.80 -15.46 14.48
CA ASN A 97 -8.08 -16.11 13.37
C ASN A 97 -8.53 -15.64 11.97
N TYR A 98 -9.58 -14.82 11.88
CA TYR A 98 -10.11 -14.30 10.62
C TYR A 98 -9.49 -12.94 10.26
N ASN A 99 -8.93 -12.83 9.06
CA ASN A 99 -8.27 -11.61 8.58
C ASN A 99 -8.52 -11.30 7.09
N HIS A 100 -9.57 -11.87 6.49
CA HIS A 100 -10.00 -11.50 5.14
C HIS A 100 -10.81 -10.20 5.18
N LEU A 101 -10.10 -9.07 5.18
CA LEU A 101 -10.71 -7.74 5.22
C LEU A 101 -11.12 -7.28 3.81
N SER A 102 -12.10 -6.38 3.74
CA SER A 102 -12.30 -5.63 2.50
C SER A 102 -11.04 -4.84 2.16
N VAL A 103 -10.70 -4.70 0.88
CA VAL A 103 -9.52 -3.94 0.43
C VAL A 103 -9.53 -2.53 1.02
N ARG A 104 -10.68 -1.86 1.04
CA ARG A 104 -10.84 -0.53 1.63
C ARG A 104 -10.49 -0.50 3.12
N SER A 105 -10.97 -1.49 3.89
CA SER A 105 -10.64 -1.61 5.31
C SER A 105 -9.15 -1.88 5.53
N ALA A 106 -8.55 -2.73 4.68
CA ALA A 106 -7.12 -3.03 4.74
C ALA A 106 -6.28 -1.77 4.45
N VAL A 107 -6.63 -1.00 3.40
CA VAL A 107 -5.99 0.27 3.05
C VAL A 107 -6.05 1.24 4.23
N SER A 108 -7.22 1.48 4.83
CA SER A 108 -7.35 2.42 5.95
C SER A 108 -6.48 2.02 7.15
N ILE A 109 -6.46 0.73 7.52
CA ILE A 109 -5.68 0.24 8.66
C ILE A 109 -4.18 0.28 8.37
N ILE A 110 -3.77 -0.07 7.15
CA ILE A 110 -2.35 -0.07 6.75
C ILE A 110 -1.81 1.36 6.74
N LEU A 111 -2.54 2.30 6.16
CA LEU A 111 -2.15 3.71 6.16
C LEU A 111 -2.08 4.29 7.58
N ASP A 112 -3.04 3.97 8.45
CA ASP A 112 -2.99 4.38 9.86
C ASP A 112 -1.76 3.83 10.59
N ARG A 113 -1.44 2.53 10.42
CA ARG A 113 -0.28 1.92 11.07
C ARG A 113 1.05 2.47 10.57
N LEU A 114 1.14 2.78 9.28
CA LEU A 114 2.37 3.26 8.65
C LEU A 114 2.58 4.77 8.86
N LEU A 115 1.53 5.58 8.71
CA LEU A 115 1.63 7.04 8.66
C LEU A 115 0.99 7.74 9.87
N GLY A 116 0.17 7.06 10.65
CA GLY A 116 -0.49 7.61 11.83
C GLY A 116 0.45 7.81 13.01
N GLU A 117 -0.02 8.48 14.06
CA GLU A 117 0.75 8.71 15.28
C GLU A 117 0.92 7.41 16.09
N TYR A 118 1.95 7.35 16.94
CA TYR A 118 2.09 6.29 17.95
C TYR A 118 1.17 6.54 19.15
N TRP A 119 -0.15 6.59 18.91
CA TRP A 119 -1.16 6.99 19.91
C TRP A 119 -1.19 6.11 21.17
N PHE A 120 -0.60 4.91 21.12
CA PHE A 120 -0.47 3.97 22.23
C PHE A 120 0.84 4.10 23.03
N GLN A 121 1.71 5.05 22.69
CA GLN A 121 2.98 5.29 23.39
C GLN A 121 2.95 6.49 24.35
N ASN A 122 1.77 7.08 24.58
CA ASN A 122 1.57 8.17 25.53
C ASN A 122 1.16 7.67 26.92
#